data_AF-A0A4Y2RS93-F1
#
_entry.id   AF-A0A4Y2RS93-F1
#
_cell.length_a   1.000
_cell.length_b   1.000
_cell.length_c   1.000
_cell.angle_alpha   90.00
_cell.angle_beta   90.00
_cell.angle_gamma   90.00
#
_symmetry.space_group_name_H-M   'P 1'
#
loop_
_entity.id
_entity.type
_entity.pdbx_description
1 polymer ?
#
loop_
_entity_poly.entity_id
_entity_poly.type
_entity_poly.pdbx_seq_one_letter_code
_entity_poly.pdbx_strand_id
1 'polypeptide(L)'
;MSDKCIRSVPTAAMAGYQDLSDFERGVIIGARKMGHSISEVAMKFGFSCTTISRVYREYRVSGRTSNFRHRCGRKKTLKELDHWRQTRILK
;
A
#
# COMPACT_ATOMS: atom_id res chain seq x y z
N MET A 1 9.63 -39.07 -5.47
CA MET A 1 9.88 -37.88 -4.63
C MET A 1 8.58 -37.08 -4.62
N SER A 2 7.92 -36.98 -3.47
CA SER A 2 6.50 -36.63 -3.40
C SER A 2 6.30 -35.13 -3.32
N ASP A 3 5.66 -34.55 -4.35
CA ASP A 3 5.17 -33.18 -4.35
C ASP A 3 4.01 -33.02 -3.38
N LYS A 4 4.31 -32.58 -2.16
CA LYS A 4 3.28 -32.06 -1.26
C LYS A 4 2.97 -30.62 -1.65
N CYS A 5 2.06 -30.46 -2.61
CA CYS A 5 1.42 -29.17 -2.87
C CYS A 5 0.70 -28.72 -1.59
N ILE A 6 1.32 -27.80 -0.85
CA ILE A 6 0.69 -27.11 0.27
C ILE A 6 -0.40 -26.24 -0.33
N ARG A 7 -1.65 -26.75 -0.27
CA ARG A 7 -2.86 -26.01 -0.58
C ARG A 7 -2.97 -24.86 0.42
N SER A 8 -2.48 -23.69 0.04
CA SER A 8 -2.73 -22.45 0.78
C SER A 8 -4.17 -22.00 0.51
N VAL A 9 -4.92 -21.79 1.59
CA VAL A 9 -6.29 -21.31 1.59
C VAL A 9 -6.31 -19.85 1.09
N PRO A 10 -7.27 -19.44 0.24
CA PRO A 10 -7.41 -18.03 -0.09
C PRO A 10 -8.01 -17.30 1.12
N THR A 11 -7.22 -16.47 1.79
CA THR A 11 -7.70 -15.50 2.78
C THR A 11 -8.46 -14.38 2.06
N ALA A 12 -9.64 -14.71 1.55
CA ALA A 12 -10.59 -13.74 1.04
C ALA A 12 -11.36 -13.13 2.22
N ALA A 13 -10.82 -12.06 2.80
CA ALA A 13 -11.56 -10.99 3.47
C ALA A 13 -10.58 -10.00 4.10
N MET A 14 -10.83 -8.70 3.87
CA MET A 14 -10.09 -7.54 4.37
C MET A 14 -8.84 -7.17 3.56
N ALA A 15 -9.02 -6.85 2.27
CA ALA A 15 -8.09 -5.98 1.53
C ALA A 15 -8.19 -4.52 2.04
N GLY A 16 -7.95 -4.31 3.34
CA GLY A 16 -7.37 -3.06 3.77
C GLY A 16 -6.02 -2.98 3.08
N TYR A 17 -5.72 -1.85 2.44
CA TYR A 17 -4.39 -1.56 1.96
C TYR A 17 -3.41 -1.66 3.15
N GLN A 18 -2.86 -2.85 3.40
CA GLN A 18 -1.61 -2.92 4.15
C GLN A 18 -0.60 -2.27 3.24
N ASP A 19 -0.41 -0.97 3.47
CA ASP A 19 0.68 -0.23 2.87
C ASP A 19 1.95 -1.00 3.21
N LEU A 20 2.71 -1.35 2.16
CA LEU A 20 4.08 -1.82 2.31
C LEU A 20 4.80 -0.92 3.30
N SER A 21 5.58 -1.53 4.18
CA SER A 21 6.47 -0.78 5.06
C SER A 21 7.40 0.11 4.24
N ASP A 22 7.84 1.22 4.82
CA ASP A 22 8.80 2.12 4.16
C ASP A 22 10.08 1.37 3.75
N PHE A 23 10.46 0.34 4.51
CA PHE A 23 11.56 -0.55 4.17
C PHE A 23 11.29 -1.35 2.89
N GLU A 24 10.17 -2.06 2.80
CA GLU A 24 9.80 -2.83 1.60
C GLU A 24 9.66 -1.94 0.36
N ARG A 25 9.08 -0.74 0.52
CA ARG A 25 9.04 0.27 -0.55
C ARG A 25 10.45 0.68 -0.98
N GLY A 26 11.34 0.91 -0.01
CA GLY A 26 12.76 1.21 -0.26
C GLY A 26 13.45 0.12 -1.07
N VAL A 27 13.22 -1.16 -0.73
CA VAL A 27 13.78 -2.32 -1.45
C VAL A 27 13.29 -2.34 -2.91
N ILE A 28 11.99 -2.17 -3.15
CA ILE A 28 11.40 -2.15 -4.50
C ILE A 28 12.00 -1.01 -5.34
N ILE A 29 12.08 0.19 -4.77
CA ILE A 29 12.59 1.38 -5.46
C ILE A 29 14.07 1.23 -5.76
N GLY A 30 14.87 0.75 -4.80
CA GLY A 30 16.29 0.48 -4.98
C GLY A 30 16.54 -0.50 -6.12
N ALA A 31 15.84 -1.64 -6.13
CA ALA A 31 15.98 -2.64 -7.18
C ALA A 31 15.62 -2.10 -8.57
N ARG A 32 14.54 -1.32 -8.68
CA ARG A 32 14.15 -0.68 -9.96
C ARG A 32 15.12 0.42 -10.41
N LYS A 33 15.72 1.18 -9.48
CA LYS A 33 16.77 2.16 -9.81
C LYS A 33 18.05 1.50 -10.29
N MET A 34 18.35 0.29 -9.82
CA MET A 34 19.48 -0.53 -10.30
C MET A 34 19.23 -1.18 -11.67
N GLY A 35 18.08 -0.92 -12.31
CA GLY A 35 17.77 -1.40 -13.66
C GLY A 35 17.09 -2.77 -13.72
N HIS A 36 16.79 -3.40 -12.58
CA HIS A 36 16.11 -4.70 -12.56
C HIS A 36 14.69 -4.62 -13.16
N SER A 37 14.29 -5.67 -13.85
CA SER A 37 12.93 -5.78 -14.42
C SER A 37 11.87 -5.98 -13.33
N ILE A 38 10.60 -5.71 -13.63
CA ILE A 38 9.52 -5.88 -12.64
C ILE A 38 9.38 -7.36 -12.26
N SER A 39 9.50 -8.26 -13.23
CA SER A 39 9.42 -9.71 -12.99
C SER A 39 10.59 -10.21 -12.14
N GLU A 40 11.82 -9.72 -12.35
CA GLU A 40 12.97 -10.06 -11.51
C GLU A 40 12.75 -9.66 -10.05
N VAL A 41 12.26 -8.44 -9.82
CA VAL A 41 11.96 -7.94 -8.46
C VAL A 41 10.82 -8.75 -7.83
N ALA A 42 9.79 -9.10 -8.60
CA ALA A 42 8.67 -9.91 -8.14
C ALA A 42 9.13 -11.30 -7.70
N MET A 43 9.94 -11.97 -8.51
CA MET A 43 10.48 -13.30 -8.19
C MET A 43 11.42 -13.27 -6.99
N LYS A 44 12.28 -12.24 -6.91
CA LYS A 44 13.32 -12.18 -5.87
C LYS A 44 12.76 -11.82 -4.48
N PHE A 45 11.80 -10.92 -4.42
CA PHE A 45 11.28 -10.38 -3.15
C PHE A 45 9.86 -10.85 -2.82
N GLY A 46 9.22 -11.61 -3.70
CA GLY A 46 7.89 -12.16 -3.47
C GLY A 46 6.75 -11.13 -3.58
N PHE A 47 7.02 -9.93 -4.10
CA PHE A 47 5.99 -8.92 -4.33
C PHE A 47 5.23 -9.18 -5.63
N SER A 48 3.96 -8.81 -5.68
CA SER A 48 3.22 -8.84 -6.95
C SER A 48 3.73 -7.77 -7.92
N CYS A 49 3.68 -8.07 -9.22
CA CYS A 49 4.04 -7.12 -10.28
C CYS A 49 3.20 -5.84 -10.22
N THR A 50 1.93 -5.95 -9.82
CA THR A 50 1.00 -4.81 -9.67
C THR A 50 1.43 -3.88 -8.53
N THR A 51 1.84 -4.44 -7.39
CA THR A 51 2.38 -3.68 -6.25
C THR A 51 3.68 -2.98 -6.63
N ILE A 52 4.63 -3.68 -7.26
CA ILE A 52 5.90 -3.10 -7.71
C ILE A 52 5.67 -1.93 -8.68
N SER A 53 4.81 -2.14 -9.69
CA SER A 53 4.49 -1.13 -10.69
C SER A 53 3.87 0.12 -10.06
N ARG A 54 2.98 -0.07 -9.09
CA ARG A 54 2.32 1.02 -8.38
C ARG A 54 3.29 1.81 -7.51
N VAL A 55 4.10 1.13 -6.70
CA VAL A 55 5.12 1.78 -5.84
C VAL A 55 6.09 2.59 -6.69
N TYR A 56 6.61 2.01 -7.78
CA TYR A 56 7.57 2.69 -8.62
C TYR A 56 6.97 3.89 -9.36
N ARG A 57 5.69 3.82 -9.75
CA ARG A 57 4.96 4.95 -10.33
C ARG A 57 4.74 6.08 -9.30
N GLU A 58 4.33 5.74 -8.09
CA GLU A 58 4.18 6.71 -6.98
C GLU A 58 5.53 7.39 -6.66
N TYR A 59 6.61 6.62 -6.64
CA TYR A 59 7.97 7.13 -6.47
C TYR A 59 8.40 8.06 -7.61
N ARG A 60 8.17 7.70 -8.88
CA ARG A 60 8.53 8.56 -10.02
C ARG A 60 7.86 9.93 -9.99
N VAL A 61 6.64 10.01 -9.46
CA VAL A 61 5.88 11.26 -9.39
C VAL A 61 6.27 12.08 -8.15
N SER A 62 6.40 11.44 -6.99
CA SER A 62 6.60 12.13 -5.71
C SER A 62 8.06 12.28 -5.28
N GLY A 63 8.97 11.45 -5.81
CA GLY A 63 10.34 11.30 -5.36
C GLY A 63 10.48 10.67 -3.96
N ARG A 64 9.38 10.31 -3.30
CA ARG A 64 9.36 9.81 -1.92
C ARG A 64 9.24 8.29 -1.88
N THR A 65 9.95 7.68 -0.94
CA THR A 65 9.90 6.23 -0.69
C THR A 65 8.78 5.87 0.28
N SER A 66 8.37 6.78 1.16
CA SER A 66 7.30 6.57 2.13
C SER A 66 5.94 6.99 1.61
N ASN A 67 4.89 6.31 2.08
CA ASN A 67 3.51 6.61 1.71
C ASN A 67 2.78 7.32 2.86
N PHE A 68 2.74 8.65 2.84
CA PHE A 68 1.98 9.46 3.81
C PHE A 68 0.47 9.56 3.50
N ARG A 69 -0.06 8.83 2.51
CA ARG A 69 -1.46 8.99 2.09
C ARG A 69 -2.47 8.66 3.19
N HIS A 70 -2.10 7.84 4.17
CA HIS A 70 -2.93 7.57 5.35
C HIS A 70 -3.13 8.81 6.24
N ARG A 71 -2.23 9.80 6.20
CA ARG A 71 -2.39 11.08 6.91
C ARG A 71 -3.16 12.13 6.09
N CYS A 72 -3.51 11.81 4.84
CA CYS A 72 -4.25 12.69 3.96
C CYS A 72 -5.75 12.39 4.10
N GLY A 73 -6.41 13.04 5.06
CA GLY A 73 -7.86 13.03 5.19
C GLY A 73 -8.50 14.21 4.47
N ARG A 74 -9.76 14.06 4.04
CA ARG A 74 -10.59 15.20 3.66
C ARG A 74 -10.75 16.09 4.89
N LYS A 75 -10.37 17.37 4.78
CA LYS A 75 -10.60 18.34 5.87
C LYS A 75 -12.10 18.37 6.16
N LYS A 76 -12.48 18.23 7.44
CA LYS A 76 -13.86 18.45 7.86
C LYS A 76 -14.14 19.95 7.76
N THR A 77 -15.20 20.32 7.03
CA THR A 77 -15.61 21.72 6.84
C THR A 77 -16.21 22.32 8.12
N LEU A 78 -16.77 21.47 8.99
CA LEU A 78 -17.36 21.86 10.26
C LEU A 78 -16.32 21.78 11.38
N LYS A 79 -16.35 22.75 12.31
CA LYS A 79 -15.64 22.61 13.58
C LYS A 79 -16.22 21.43 14.35
N GLU A 80 -15.39 20.81 15.18
CA GLU A 80 -15.79 19.65 15.98
C GLU A 80 -17.06 19.92 16.81
N LEU A 81 -17.15 21.13 17.40
CA LEU A 81 -18.34 21.62 18.12
C LEU A 81 -19.61 21.66 17.25
N ASP A 82 -19.51 22.08 16.00
CA ASP A 82 -20.67 22.16 15.10
C ASP A 82 -21.14 20.76 14.71
N HIS A 83 -20.21 19.82 14.52
CA HIS A 83 -20.55 18.41 14.31
C HIS A 83 -21.26 17.81 15.53
N TRP A 84 -20.78 18.08 16.75
CA TRP A 84 -21.42 17.64 18.01
C TRP A 84 -22.80 18.27 18.26
N ARG A 85 -23.02 19.51 17.80
CA ARG A 85 -24.34 20.15 17.86
C ARG A 85 -25.27 19.50 16.85
N GLN A 86 -24.79 19.29 15.62
CA GLN A 86 -25.57 18.69 14.55
C GLN A 86 -26.00 17.26 14.89
N THR A 87 -25.13 16.43 15.48
CA THR A 87 -25.46 15.06 15.88
C THR A 87 -26.43 14.97 17.07
N ARG A 88 -26.56 16.03 17.88
CA ARG A 88 -27.58 16.13 18.94
C ARG A 88 -28.95 16.60 18.43
N ILE A 89 -28.96 17.45 17.40
CA ILE A 89 -30.19 17.98 16.80
C ILE A 89 -30.85 16.95 15.87
N LEU A 90 -30.06 16.09 15.22
CA LEU A 90 -30.53 15.01 14.34
C LEU A 90 -31.04 13.76 15.11
N LYS A 91 -31.27 13.87 16.41
CA LYS A 91 -31.74 12.78 17.28
C LYS A 91 -33.15 13.09 17.76
#